data_AF-A0A953JVQ8-F1
#
_entry.id   AF-A0A953JVQ8-F1
#
_cell.length_a   1.000
_cell.length_b   1.000
_cell.length_c   1.000
_cell.angle_alpha   90.00
_cell.angle_beta   90.00
_cell.angle_gamma   90.00
#
_symmetry.space_group_name_H-M   'P 1'
#
loop_
_entity.id
_entity.type
_entity.pdbx_description
1 polymer ?
#
loop_
_entity_poly.entity_id
_entity_poly.type
_entity_poly.pdbx_seq_one_letter_code
_entity_poly.pdbx_strand_id
1 'polypeptide(L)' 'MQFIGRVLQMVGLGLPPLSIVLQLQQTIDVRTMLVMLVSGVCAFYLGRIVEGYAAK' A
#
# COMPACT_ATOMS: atom_id res chain seq x y z
N MET A 1 -12.73 -13.63 -2.44
CA MET A 1 -11.50 -13.36 -3.21
C MET A 1 -11.45 -11.91 -3.70
N GLN A 2 -12.49 -11.37 -4.35
CA GLN A 2 -12.53 -9.96 -4.77
C GLN A 2 -12.46 -8.93 -3.62
N PHE A 3 -13.12 -9.21 -2.49
CA PHE A 3 -13.10 -8.30 -1.33
C PHE A 3 -11.70 -8.12 -0.73
N ILE A 4 -10.89 -9.19 -0.73
CA ILE A 4 -9.50 -9.17 -0.23
C ILE A 4 -8.61 -8.33 -1.14
N GLY A 5 -8.74 -8.48 -2.47
CA GLY A 5 -8.00 -7.66 -3.44
C GLY A 5 -8.32 -6.17 -3.32
N ARG A 6 -9.60 -5.85 -3.10
CA ARG A 6 -10.08 -4.46 -2.93
C ARG A 6 -9.60 -3.83 -1.63
N VAL A 7 -9.61 -4.58 -0.52
CA VAL A 7 -9.06 -4.14 0.77
C VAL A 7 -7.55 -3.93 0.67
N LEU A 8 -6.80 -4.85 0.06
CA LEU A 8 -5.35 -4.69 -0.16
C LEU A 8 -5.04 -3.46 -1.02
N GLN A 9 -5.84 -3.18 -2.06
CA GLN A 9 -5.68 -1.99 -2.87
C GLN A 9 -5.99 -0.70 -2.09
N MET A 10 -7.07 -0.65 -1.32
CA MET A 10 -7.38 0.51 -0.48
C MET A 10 -6.27 0.79 0.54
N VAL A 11 -5.77 -0.26 1.19
CA VAL A 11 -4.65 -0.16 2.14
C VAL A 11 -3.36 0.27 1.44
N GLY A 12 -3.04 -0.33 0.29
CA GLY A 12 -1.86 0.04 -0.51
C GLY A 12 -1.90 1.44 -1.12
N LEU A 13 -3.09 1.98 -1.38
CA LEU A 13 -3.30 3.36 -1.84
C LEU A 13 -3.26 4.37 -0.68
N GLY A 14 -3.70 3.97 0.51
CA GLY A 14 -3.73 4.80 1.72
C GLY A 14 -2.38 4.88 2.45
N LEU A 15 -1.55 3.84 2.38
CA LEU A 15 -0.24 3.79 3.03
C LEU A 15 0.73 4.90 2.55
N PRO A 16 0.87 5.18 1.25
CA PRO A 16 1.78 6.21 0.75
C PRO A 16 1.46 7.62 1.28
N PRO A 17 0.24 8.17 1.16
CA PRO A 17 -0.07 9.49 1.72
C PRO A 17 0.06 9.52 3.25
N LEU A 18 -0.29 8.43 3.95
CA LEU A 18 -0.06 8.32 5.41
C LEU A 18 1.43 8.39 5.77
N SER A 19 2.27 7.69 5.03
CA SER A 19 3.72 7.66 5.26
C SER A 19 4.37 9.02 5.01
N ILE A 20 3.89 9.78 4.02
CA ILE A 20 4.33 11.15 3.74
C ILE A 20 3.96 12.09 4.89
N VAL A 21 2.73 12.01 5.40
CA VAL A 21 2.28 12.84 6.54
C VAL A 21 3.09 12.53 7.80
N LEU A 22 3.35 11.26 8.08
CA LEU A 22 4.18 10.83 9.22
C LEU A 22 5.64 11.26 9.09
N GLN A 23 6.21 11.25 7.88
CA GLN A 23 7.55 11.79 7.64
C GLN A 23 7.59 13.32 7.79
N LEU A 24 6.53 14.02 7.37
CA LEU A 24 6.45 15.48 7.49
C LEU A 24 6.41 15.95 8.95
N GLN A 25 5.95 15.08 9.86
CA GLN A 25 6.02 15.28 11.32
C GLN A 25 7.40 14.93 11.91
N GLN A 26 8.41 14.59 11.09
CA GLN A 26 9.73 14.08 11.52
C GLN A 26 9.68 12.82 12.40
N THR A 27 8.54 12.14 12.49
CA THR A 27 8.33 10.95 13.30
C THR A 27 9.06 9.72 12.72
N ILE A 28 9.37 9.73 11.43
CA ILE A 28 9.90 8.58 10.70
C ILE A 28 11.09 9.00 9.83
N ASP A 29 12.18 8.22 9.89
CA ASP A 29 13.38 8.40 9.08
C ASP A 29 13.12 8.22 7.57
N VAL A 30 13.91 8.87 6.72
CA VAL A 30 13.75 8.83 5.25
C VAL A 30 13.81 7.41 4.70
N ARG A 31 14.68 6.57 5.26
CA ARG A 31 14.78 5.16 4.86
C ARG A 31 13.48 4.41 5.13
N THR A 32 12.86 4.65 6.29
CA THR A 32 11.63 3.97 6.70
C THR A 32 10.42 4.43 5.89
N MET A 33 10.37 5.71 5.47
CA MET A 33 9.32 6.16 4.55
C MET A 33 9.42 5.47 3.19
N LEU A 34 10.63 5.34 2.63
CA LEU A 34 10.82 4.65 1.35
C LEU A 34 10.40 3.18 1.43
N VAL A 35 10.71 2.49 2.53
CA VAL A 35 10.26 1.11 2.77
C VAL A 35 8.73 1.04 2.84
N MET A 36 8.08 1.95 3.58
CA MET A 36 6.61 2.00 3.63
C MET A 36 5.99 2.26 2.25
N LEU A 37 6.55 3.19 1.48
CA LEU A 37 6.05 3.55 0.16
C LEU A 37 6.18 2.37 -0.82
N VAL A 38 7.33 1.71 -0.87
CA VAL A 38 7.55 0.50 -1.68
C VAL A 38 6.60 -0.62 -1.24
N SER A 39 6.46 -0.85 0.08
CA SER A 39 5.59 -1.90 0.60
C SER A 39 4.11 -1.66 0.26
N GLY A 40 3.65 -0.40 0.28
CA GLY A 40 2.30 -0.01 -0.12
C GLY A 40 2.06 -0.23 -1.62
N VAL A 41 3.04 0.13 -2.46
CA VAL A 41 2.98 -0.11 -3.91
C VAL A 41 2.95 -1.61 -4.21
N CYS A 42 3.79 -2.42 -3.55
CA CYS A 42 3.78 -3.88 -3.69
C CYS A 42 2.44 -4.48 -3.24
N ALA A 43 1.90 -4.05 -2.09
CA ALA A 43 0.61 -4.51 -1.59
C ALA A 43 -0.54 -4.14 -2.54
N PHE A 44 -0.51 -2.95 -3.13
CA PHE A 44 -1.48 -2.53 -4.14
C PHE A 44 -1.45 -3.43 -5.38
N TYR A 45 -0.24 -3.72 -5.90
CA TYR A 45 -0.06 -4.55 -7.07
C TYR A 45 -0.45 -6.02 -6.82
N LEU A 46 -0.13 -6.55 -5.64
CA LEU A 46 -0.58 -7.88 -5.22
C LEU A 46 -2.10 -7.94 -5.09
N GLY A 47 -2.73 -6.89 -4.55
CA GLY A 47 -4.19 -6.77 -4.50
C GLY A 47 -4.83 -6.81 -5.90
N ARG A 48 -4.24 -6.11 -6.88
CA ARG A 48 -4.64 -6.14 -8.31
C ARG A 48 -4.53 -7.54 -8.91
N ILE A 49 -3.43 -8.24 -8.66
CA ILE A 49 -3.21 -9.60 -9.17
C ILE A 49 -4.24 -10.55 -8.56
N VAL A 50 -4.42 -10.53 -7.24
CA VAL A 50 -5.39 -11.38 -6.54
C VAL A 50 -6.82 -11.11 -7.01
N GLU A 51 -7.19 -9.86 -7.26
CA GLU A 51 -8.49 -9.50 -7.82
C GLU A 51 -8.66 -10.01 -9.28
N GLY A 52 -7.59 -9.95 -10.09
CA GLY A 52 -7.57 -10.50 -11.45
C GLY A 52 -7.72 -12.02 -11.50
N TYR A 53 -7.09 -12.75 -10.56
CA TYR A 53 -7.29 -14.20 -10.43
C TYR A 53 -8.67 -14.57 -9.87
N ALA A 54 -9.28 -13.68 -9.07
CA ALA A 54 -10.61 -13.88 -8.52
C ALA A 54 -11.76 -13.62 -9.51
N ALA A 55 -11.48 -12.88 -10.59
CA ALA A 55 -12.45 -12.54 -11.63
C ALA A 55 -12.52 -13.59 -12.76
N LYS A 56 -11.64 -14.59 -12.72
CA LYS A 56 -11.59 -15.73 -13.65
C LYS A 56 -12.21 -16.97 -13.00
#